data_AF-A0A4S0IBL7-F1
#
_entry.id   AF-A0A4S0IBL7-F1
#
_cell.length_a   1.000
_cell.length_b   1.000
_cell.length_c   1.000
_cell.angle_alpha   90.00
_cell.angle_beta   90.00
_cell.angle_gamma   90.00
#
_symmetry.space_group_name_H-M   'P 1'
#
loop_
_entity.id
_entity.type
_entity.pdbx_description
1 polymer ?
#
loop_
_entity_poly.entity_id
_entity_poly.type
_entity_poly.pdbx_seq_one_letter_code
_entity_poly.pdbx_strand_id
1 'polypeptide(L)' 'MTFLFNSDAQRGAIFAKAFAKELPDLPFVIDAATVDPDAVRYLITWVVPENLARFRNLEMLFSLGAGVDQFR' A
#
# COMPACT_ATOMS: atom_id res chain seq x y z
N MET A 1 -9.26 -3.45 -8.46
CA MET A 1 -8.38 -2.40 -7.88
C MET A 1 -7.95 -2.86 -6.51
N THR A 2 -6.73 -2.53 -6.09
CA THR A 2 -6.16 -3.02 -4.84
C THR A 2 -5.40 -1.92 -4.11
N PHE A 3 -5.54 -1.92 -2.78
CA PHE A 3 -4.76 -1.12 -1.86
C PHE A 3 -3.61 -1.96 -1.29
N LEU A 4 -2.38 -1.60 -1.62
CA LEU A 4 -1.17 -2.26 -1.13
C LEU A 4 -0.62 -1.54 0.10
N PHE A 5 -0.51 -2.27 1.20
CA PHE A 5 0.16 -1.84 2.41
C PHE A 5 1.61 -2.33 2.42
N ASN A 6 2.55 -1.40 2.24
CA ASN A 6 3.98 -1.68 2.15
C ASN A 6 4.71 -1.19 3.42
N SER A 7 4.57 -1.95 4.51
CA SER A 7 5.26 -1.78 5.80
C SER A 7 5.27 -3.12 6.55
N ASP A 8 5.66 -3.13 7.82
CA ASP A 8 5.67 -4.32 8.69
C ASP A 8 4.29 -4.96 8.92
N ALA A 9 4.32 -6.28 9.19
CA ALA A 9 3.12 -7.09 9.39
C ALA A 9 2.28 -6.67 10.61
N GLN A 10 2.91 -6.14 11.67
CA GLN A 10 2.20 -5.74 12.89
C GLN A 10 1.26 -4.55 12.60
N ARG A 11 1.76 -3.52 11.92
CA ARG A 11 0.92 -2.42 11.44
C ARG A 11 -0.06 -2.88 10.37
N GLY A 12 0.36 -3.77 9.47
CA GLY A 12 -0.50 -4.35 8.44
C GLY A 12 -1.76 -4.99 9.02
N ALA A 13 -1.63 -5.74 10.13
CA ALA A 13 -2.78 -6.35 10.81
C ALA A 13 -3.75 -5.33 11.43
N ILE A 14 -3.24 -4.19 11.91
CA ILE A 14 -4.08 -3.10 12.43
C ILE A 14 -4.87 -2.45 11.29
N PHE A 15 -4.19 -2.13 10.18
CA PHE A 15 -4.82 -1.53 9.01
C PHE A 15 -5.82 -2.49 8.35
N ALA A 16 -5.51 -3.78 8.24
CA ALA A 16 -6.42 -4.78 7.69
C ALA A 16 -7.77 -4.79 8.43
N LYS A 17 -7.75 -4.70 9.77
CA LYS A 17 -8.97 -4.62 10.58
C LYS A 17 -9.76 -3.33 10.30
N ALA A 18 -9.08 -2.19 10.16
CA ALA A 18 -9.72 -0.92 9.84
C ALA A 18 -10.32 -0.94 8.42
N PHE A 19 -9.58 -1.45 7.43
CA PHE A 19 -10.06 -1.57 6.05
C PHE A 19 -11.25 -2.52 5.94
N ALA A 20 -11.21 -3.68 6.59
CA ALA A 20 -12.35 -4.60 6.60
C ALA A 20 -13.63 -3.99 7.21
N LYS A 21 -13.48 -3.01 8.12
CA LYS A 21 -14.60 -2.31 8.74
C LYS A 21 -15.12 -1.14 7.90
N GLU A 22 -14.21 -0.28 7.44
CA GLU A 22 -14.56 1.01 6.83
C GLU A 22 -14.63 0.95 5.30
N LEU A 23 -13.89 0.03 4.68
CA LEU A 23 -13.76 -0.15 3.23
C LEU A 23 -13.80 -1.65 2.84
N PRO A 24 -14.87 -2.39 3.20
CA PRO A 24 -14.94 -3.85 3.06
C PRO A 24 -14.79 -4.33 1.61
N ASP A 25 -15.21 -3.53 0.63
CA ASP A 25 -15.16 -3.87 -0.79
C ASP A 25 -13.83 -3.53 -1.46
N LEU A 26 -12.90 -2.91 -0.73
CA LEU A 26 -11.58 -2.57 -1.25
C LEU A 26 -10.57 -3.67 -0.89
N PRO A 27 -10.08 -4.46 -1.87
CA PRO A 27 -9.03 -5.44 -1.62
C PRO A 27 -7.81 -4.79 -0.97
N PHE A 28 -7.42 -5.32 0.18
CA PHE A 28 -6.28 -4.86 0.97
C PHE A 28 -5.23 -5.97 1.04
N VAL A 29 -4.02 -5.68 0.57
CA VAL A 29 -2.91 -6.64 0.54
C VAL A 29 -1.73 -6.08 1.32
N ILE A 30 -1.13 -6.91 2.17
CA ILE A 30 0.06 -6.55 2.98
C ILE A 30 1.37 -7.09 2.40
N ASP A 31 1.30 -8.00 1.42
CA ASP A 31 2.46 -8.61 0.78
C ASP A 31 2.48 -8.31 -0.73
N ALA A 32 3.42 -7.46 -1.15
CA ALA A 32 3.62 -7.06 -2.53
C ALA A 32 4.05 -8.20 -3.47
N ALA A 33 4.50 -9.34 -2.94
CA ALA A 33 4.80 -10.52 -3.75
C ALA A 33 3.52 -11.26 -4.21
N THR A 34 2.42 -11.09 -3.48
CA THR A 34 1.15 -11.81 -3.72
C THR A 34 0.16 -11.04 -4.60
N VAL A 35 0.40 -9.75 -4.84
CA VAL A 35 -0.52 -8.88 -5.59
C VAL A 35 -0.15 -8.83 -7.06
N ASP A 36 -1.17 -8.83 -7.93
CA ASP A 36 -1.02 -8.40 -9.33
C ASP A 36 -0.62 -6.92 -9.36
N PRO A 37 0.58 -6.56 -9.86
CA PRO A 37 1.04 -5.18 -9.86
C PRO A 37 0.14 -4.21 -10.63
N ASP A 38 -0.55 -4.69 -11.67
CA ASP A 38 -1.44 -3.83 -12.46
C ASP A 38 -2.78 -3.59 -11.76
N ALA A 39 -3.13 -4.42 -10.77
CA ALA A 39 -4.32 -4.21 -9.96
C ALA A 39 -4.11 -3.14 -8.86
N VAL A 40 -2.85 -2.83 -8.51
CA VAL A 40 -2.52 -1.85 -7.47
C VAL A 40 -2.81 -0.44 -7.96
N ARG A 41 -3.76 0.23 -7.30
CA ARG A 41 -4.11 1.64 -7.54
C ARG A 41 -3.68 2.56 -6.41
N TYR A 42 -3.59 2.01 -5.20
CA TYR A 42 -3.23 2.74 -4.00
C TYR A 42 -2.09 2.00 -3.29
N LEU A 43 -1.08 2.74 -2.86
CA LEU A 43 0.05 2.19 -2.11
C LEU A 43 0.30 3.06 -0.89
N ILE A 44 0.38 2.48 0.30
CA ILE A 44 0.82 3.18 1.51
C ILE A 44 2.16 2.65 1.98
N THR A 45 3.08 3.54 2.35
CA THR A 45 4.43 3.12 2.74
C THR A 45 5.17 4.09 3.63
N TRP A 46 6.15 3.57 4.37
CA TRP A 46 7.16 4.36 5.07
C TRP A 46 8.40 4.57 4.20
N VAL A 47 8.92 3.48 3.59
CA VAL A 47 10.03 3.51 2.63
C VAL A 47 9.48 3.17 1.25
N VAL A 48 9.66 4.07 0.30
CA VAL A 48 9.20 3.87 -1.09
C VAL A 48 9.81 2.59 -1.67
N PRO A 49 9.01 1.70 -2.28
CA PRO A 49 9.55 0.57 -3.04
C PRO A 49 10.54 1.04 -4.11
N GLU A 50 11.68 0.36 -4.23
CA GLU A 50 12.73 0.73 -5.20
C GLU A 50 12.23 0.81 -6.64
N ASN A 51 11.23 -0.02 -6.99
CA ASN A 51 10.63 -0.04 -8.32
C ASN A 51 9.13 0.29 -8.26
N LEU A 52 8.80 1.57 -8.07
CA LEU A 52 7.42 2.06 -8.17
C LEU A 52 6.82 1.86 -9.57
N ALA A 53 7.64 1.93 -10.63
CA ALA A 53 7.19 1.75 -12.01
C ALA A 53 6.60 0.35 -12.27
N ARG A 54 6.87 -0.64 -11.40
CA ARG A 54 6.20 -1.94 -11.39
C ARG A 54 4.68 -1.80 -11.28
N PHE A 55 4.17 -0.80 -10.55
CA PHE A 55 2.75 -0.55 -10.34
C PHE A 55 2.21 0.44 -11.38
N ARG A 56 2.01 -0.04 -12.61
CA ARG A 56 1.74 0.81 -13.79
C ARG A 56 0.44 1.62 -13.70
N ASN A 57 -0.52 1.15 -12.91
CA ASN A 57 -1.82 1.78 -12.69
C ASN A 57 -1.90 2.49 -11.33
N LEU A 58 -0.76 2.79 -10.70
CA LEU A 58 -0.73 3.49 -9.41
C LEU A 58 -1.29 4.91 -9.57
N GLU A 59 -2.36 5.20 -8.84
CA GLU A 59 -3.05 6.50 -8.84
C GLU A 59 -2.58 7.36 -7.66
N MET A 60 -2.30 6.74 -6.50
CA MET A 60 -1.92 7.47 -5.29
C MET A 60 -0.93 6.70 -4.42
N LEU A 61 0.07 7.42 -3.93
CA LEU A 61 1.00 6.95 -2.89
C LEU A 61 0.77 7.72 -1.60
N PHE A 62 0.47 7.00 -0.52
CA PHE A 62 0.30 7.53 0.82
C PHE A 62 1.60 7.37 1.62
N SER A 63 2.08 8.45 2.24
CA SER A 63 3.14 8.36 3.25
C SER A 63 2.55 7.95 4.59
N LEU A 64 3.15 6.96 5.26
CA LEU A 64 2.80 6.62 6.65
C LEU A 64 3.29 7.68 7.66
N GLY A 65 4.25 8.51 7.28
CA GLY A 65 4.83 9.55 8.13
C GLY A 65 4.50 10.96 7.64
N ALA A 66 4.59 11.94 8.54
CA ALA A 66 4.44 13.34 8.18
C ALA A 66 5.61 13.87 7.33
N GLY A 67 6.83 13.35 7.57
CA GLY A 67 8.00 13.63 6.75
C GLY A 67 8.00 12.81 5.46
N VAL A 68 8.51 13.43 4.39
CA VAL A 68 8.64 12.82 3.05
C VAL A 68 10.07 12.94 2.52
N ASP A 69 11.04 13.25 3.38
CA ASP A 69 12.46 13.45 3.03
C ASP A 69 13.10 12.21 2.36
N GLN A 70 12.50 11.04 2.58
CA GLN A 70 12.85 9.75 1.99
C GLN A 70 12.33 9.57 0.55
N PHE A 71 11.45 10.44 0.06
CA PHE A 71 10.95 10.42 -1.32
C PHE A 71 11.88 11.32 -2.15
N ARG A 72 12.90 10.73 -2.78
CA ARG A 72 13.85 11.41 -3.66
C ARG A 72 13.71 10.96 -5.09
#